data_AF-A0AB39HPC8-F1
#
_entry.id   AF-A0AB39HPC8-F1
#
_cell.length_a   1.000
_cell.length_b   1.000
_cell.length_c   1.000
_cell.angle_alpha   90.00
_cell.angle_beta   90.00
_cell.angle_gamma   90.00
#
_symmetry.space_group_name_H-M   'P 1'
#
loop_
_entity.id
_entity.type
_entity.pdbx_description
1 polymer ?
#
loop_
_entity_poly.entity_id
_entity_poly.type
_entity_poly.pdbx_seq_one_letter_code
_entity_poly.pdbx_strand_id
1 'polypeptide(L)' 'MDAFEKLANAIILQAVKDYRFALKRLAKYPRNDSARYTKREIERFFHSGYFNTLTSLDPEMLIKKLHEEVVR' A
#
# COMPACT_ATOMS: atom_id res chain seq x y z
N MET A 1 -3.86 -14.93 -18.66
CA MET A 1 -3.11 -14.31 -17.54
C MET A 1 -1.82 -15.06 -17.36
N ASP A 2 -0.74 -14.38 -17.70
CA ASP A 2 0.63 -14.87 -17.55
C ASP A 2 0.96 -15.08 -16.05
N ALA A 3 1.84 -16.02 -15.73
CA ALA A 3 2.21 -16.33 -14.34
C ALA A 3 2.82 -15.10 -13.63
N PHE A 4 3.57 -14.28 -14.38
CA PHE A 4 4.16 -13.03 -13.89
C PHE A 4 3.10 -11.97 -13.55
N GLU A 5 2.09 -11.83 -14.38
CA GLU A 5 0.98 -10.90 -14.14
C GLU A 5 0.21 -11.27 -12.87
N LYS A 6 -0.05 -12.57 -12.65
CA LYS A 6 -0.69 -13.05 -11.42
C LYS A 6 0.14 -12.74 -10.18
N LEU A 7 1.46 -12.94 -10.26
CA LEU A 7 2.38 -12.66 -9.17
C LEU A 7 2.44 -11.14 -8.87
N ALA A 8 2.58 -10.31 -9.89
CA ALA A 8 2.60 -8.86 -9.76
C ALA A 8 1.33 -8.35 -9.07
N ASN A 9 0.15 -8.81 -9.53
CA ASN A 9 -1.12 -8.48 -8.92
C ASN A 9 -1.21 -8.95 -7.46
N ALA A 10 -0.72 -10.16 -7.15
CA ALA A 10 -0.72 -10.66 -5.77
C ALA A 10 0.14 -9.80 -4.83
N ILE A 11 1.32 -9.38 -5.28
CA ILE A 11 2.21 -8.48 -4.52
C ILE A 11 1.52 -7.15 -4.24
N ILE A 12 0.94 -6.54 -5.28
CA ILE A 12 0.23 -5.25 -5.16
C ILE A 12 -0.97 -5.37 -4.20
N LEU A 13 -1.79 -6.41 -4.36
CA LEU A 13 -2.95 -6.64 -3.51
C LEU A 13 -2.56 -6.84 -2.04
N GLN A 14 -1.44 -7.52 -1.79
CA GLN A 14 -0.92 -7.71 -0.44
C GLN A 14 -0.45 -6.38 0.17
N ALA A 15 0.34 -5.58 -0.56
CA ALA A 15 0.77 -4.26 -0.11
C ALA A 15 -0.41 -3.34 0.22
N VAL A 16 -1.47 -3.35 -0.62
CA VAL A 16 -2.69 -2.57 -0.37
C VAL A 16 -3.41 -3.01 0.91
N LYS A 17 -3.51 -4.32 1.17
CA LYS A 17 -4.14 -4.85 2.40
C LYS A 17 -3.37 -4.42 3.64
N ASP A 18 -2.04 -4.56 3.62
CA ASP A 18 -1.18 -4.22 4.74
C ASP A 18 -1.22 -2.72 5.02
N TYR A 19 -1.30 -1.91 3.97
CA TYR A 19 -1.43 -0.46 4.08
C TYR A 19 -2.74 -0.04 4.75
N ARG A 20 -3.87 -0.62 4.30
CA ARG A 20 -5.19 -0.38 4.91
C ARG A 20 -5.19 -0.76 6.39
N PHE A 21 -4.57 -1.88 6.74
CA PHE A 21 -4.49 -2.32 8.14
C PHE A 21 -3.64 -1.36 8.98
N ALA A 22 -2.49 -0.92 8.45
CA ALA A 22 -1.62 0.05 9.11
C ALA A 22 -2.36 1.38 9.34
N LEU A 23 -3.05 1.91 8.32
CA LEU A 23 -3.83 3.14 8.44
C LEU A 23 -4.95 3.03 9.48
N LYS A 24 -5.75 1.95 9.46
CA LYS A 24 -6.80 1.71 10.47
C LYS A 24 -6.22 1.61 11.88
N ARG A 25 -5.07 0.96 12.02
CA ARG A 25 -4.38 0.82 13.31
C ARG A 25 -3.86 2.16 13.81
N LEU A 26 -3.37 3.03 12.92
CA LEU A 26 -2.93 4.39 13.26
C LEU A 26 -4.10 5.33 13.59
N ALA A 27 -5.24 5.17 12.93
CA ALA A 27 -6.46 5.91 13.26
C ALA A 27 -6.91 5.63 14.71
N LYS A 28 -6.81 4.38 15.16
CA LYS A 28 -7.14 3.99 16.55
C LYS A 28 -6.00 4.24 17.54
N TYR A 29 -4.75 4.02 17.13
CA TYR A 29 -3.56 4.09 17.97
C TYR A 29 -2.45 4.90 17.27
N PRO A 30 -2.50 6.24 17.35
CA PRO A 30 -1.57 7.11 16.60
C PRO A 30 -0.08 6.91 16.93
N ARG A 31 0.23 6.41 18.14
CA ARG A 31 1.60 6.14 18.62
C ARG A 31 2.08 4.72 18.32
N ASN A 32 1.38 3.94 17.50
CA ASN A 32 1.82 2.59 17.17
C ASN A 32 3.00 2.64 16.17
N ASP A 33 4.22 2.48 16.66
CA ASP A 33 5.42 2.56 15.82
C ASP A 33 5.52 1.45 14.77
N SER A 34 5.02 0.25 15.06
CA SER A 34 4.96 -0.83 14.07
C SER A 34 4.06 -0.45 12.89
N ALA A 35 2.87 0.10 13.15
CA ALA A 35 1.96 0.55 12.10
C ALA A 35 2.52 1.76 11.31
N ARG A 36 3.23 2.68 11.99
CA ARG A 36 3.95 3.78 11.31
C ARG A 36 5.06 3.26 10.39
N TYR A 37 5.80 2.26 10.86
CA TYR A 37 6.86 1.62 10.09
C TYR A 37 6.28 0.95 8.84
N THR A 38 5.24 0.12 9.00
CA THR A 38 4.56 -0.55 7.88
C THR A 38 4.00 0.45 6.87
N LYS A 39 3.33 1.53 7.34
CA LYS A 39 2.84 2.60 6.47
C LYS A 39 3.97 3.15 5.58
N ARG A 40 5.09 3.54 6.20
CA ARG A 40 6.24 4.15 5.50
C ARG A 40 6.92 3.21 4.52
N GLU A 41 7.08 1.94 4.87
CA GLU A 41 7.68 0.94 3.97
C GLU A 41 6.82 0.71 2.73
N ILE A 42 5.50 0.70 2.90
CA ILE A 42 4.58 0.51 1.78
C ILE A 42 4.50 1.77 0.91
N GLU A 43 4.51 2.98 1.49
CA GLU A 43 4.65 4.23 0.72
C GLU A 43 5.95 4.21 -0.10
N ARG A 44 7.08 3.79 0.50
CA ARG A 44 8.34 3.64 -0.22
C ARG A 44 8.24 2.61 -1.35
N PHE A 45 7.56 1.49 -1.13
CA PHE A 45 7.31 0.49 -2.17
C PHE A 45 6.50 1.10 -3.34
N PHE A 46 5.41 1.80 -3.06
CA PHE A 46 4.58 2.43 -4.11
C PHE A 46 5.36 3.48 -4.92
N HIS A 47 6.24 4.27 -4.28
CA HIS A 47 7.10 5.22 -4.98
C HIS A 47 8.34 4.60 -5.63
N SER A 48 8.59 3.31 -5.42
CA SER A 48 9.77 2.64 -5.97
C SER A 48 9.61 2.35 -7.46
N GLY A 49 10.74 2.33 -8.18
CA GLY A 49 10.75 1.87 -9.58
C GLY A 49 10.23 0.44 -9.75
N TYR A 50 10.33 -0.40 -8.71
CA TYR A 50 9.81 -1.77 -8.74
C TYR A 50 8.28 -1.80 -8.86
N PHE A 51 7.54 -0.91 -8.19
CA PHE A 51 6.09 -0.80 -8.36
C PHE A 51 5.71 -0.47 -9.81
N ASN A 52 6.44 0.47 -10.44
CA ASN A 52 6.23 0.82 -11.85
C ASN A 52 6.55 -0.33 -12.82
N THR A 53 7.39 -1.30 -12.42
CA THR A 53 7.60 -2.53 -13.22
C THR A 53 6.46 -3.54 -13.08
N LEU A 54 5.75 -3.52 -11.95
CA LEU A 54 4.63 -4.43 -11.68
C LEU A 54 3.30 -3.90 -12.20
N THR A 55 3.15 -2.57 -12.30
CA THR A 55 1.90 -1.93 -12.72
C THR A 55 2.12 -0.51 -13.26
N SER A 56 1.21 -0.04 -14.12
CA SER A 56 1.17 1.34 -14.63
C SER A 56 0.27 2.26 -13.79
N LEU A 57 -0.16 1.82 -12.61
CA LEU A 57 -0.99 2.63 -11.71
C LEU A 57 -0.19 3.82 -11.16
N ASP A 58 -0.88 4.96 -11.00
CA ASP A 58 -0.30 6.11 -10.32
C ASP A 58 -0.25 5.86 -8.80
N PRO A 59 0.96 5.79 -8.20
CA PRO A 59 1.11 5.53 -6.77
C PRO A 59 0.48 6.61 -5.89
N GLU A 60 0.49 7.88 -6.31
CA GLU A 60 -0.10 8.99 -5.55
C GLU A 60 -1.62 8.86 -5.49
N MET A 61 -2.23 8.55 -6.64
CA MET A 61 -3.66 8.28 -6.73
C MET A 61 -4.07 7.08 -5.85
N LEU A 62 -3.26 6.02 -5.83
CA LEU A 62 -3.51 4.85 -4.99
C LEU A 62 -3.44 5.19 -3.49
N ILE A 63 -2.37 5.84 -3.06
CA ILE A 63 -2.17 6.23 -1.65
C ILE A 63 -3.31 7.15 -1.16
N LYS A 64 -3.71 8.11 -1.99
CA LYS A 64 -4.81 9.03 -1.68
C LYS A 64 -6.12 8.29 -1.46
N LYS A 65 -6.51 7.41 -2.39
CA LYS A 65 -7.74 6.61 -2.26
C LYS A 65 -7.72 5.74 -1.01
N LEU A 66 -6.59 5.11 -0.69
CA LEU A 66 -6.47 4.27 0.50
C LEU A 66 -6.57 5.06 1.81
N HIS A 67 -6.07 6.30 1.85
CA HIS A 67 -6.30 7.19 2.99
C HIS A 67 -7.77 7.59 3.12
N GLU A 68 -8.43 7.97 2.02
CA GLU A 68 -9.85 8.34 2.00
C GLU A 68 -10.76 7.22 2.50
N GLU A 69 -10.44 5.95 2.18
CA GLU A 69 -11.17 4.78 2.66
C GLU A 69 -11.14 4.58 4.18
N VAL A 70 -10.12 5.10 4.87
CA VAL A 70 -9.94 4.91 6.33
C VAL A 70 -10.46 6.11 7.13
N VAL A 71 -10.52 7.28 6.52
CA VAL A 71 -11.08 8.50 7.13
C VAL A 71 -12.62 8.47 7.13
N ARG A 72 -13.22 7.65 6.27
CA ARG A 72 -14.67 7.50 6.13
C ARG A 72 -15.29 6.63 7.23
#